data_AF-R1EFS2-F1
#
_entry.id   AF-R1EFS2-F1
#
_cell.length_a   1.000
_cell.length_b   1.000
_cell.length_c   1.000
_cell.angle_alpha   90.00
_cell.angle_beta   90.00
_cell.angle_gamma   90.00
#
_symmetry.space_group_name_H-M   'P 1'
#
loop_
_entity.id
_entity.type
_entity.pdbx_description
1 polymer ?
#
loop_
_entity_poly.entity_id
_entity_poly.type
_entity_poly.pdbx_seq_one_letter_code
_entity_poly.pdbx_strand_id
1 'polypeptide(L)'
;MGHGNREIMEELLMPFKAAVDLGGVRGVMMAYNELDDVPAHVSPMLYQALEDWGYDGFVMGDDLGVSMMEGRHQVSTGPADTLEQWFNAGGMIQFYDYSLQEFLNITSSLVSNGSVPLSTLQAHVRKILSVKYDLGLFDDPYIPESIDPQAITNSHVPLTLEAAQKSLVLLQNHNSTLPLKPTEQNIKKIALIGPFVDTLNYGDYSGPFGASPVANSSTLQQAMLSHLATLDTPCELVTAWGANQWLYNQQVPIPGYHLSPLNGSGEGLTATYFADTNFSTPLVQTVETPFLDWGLYPPPGLPSNNFSATWEGFLTVPSTLVDTVEGFLGVAVSANTTATLYVDGAQLISAPLTTSGNFLSNIEPRTYTLVNSTLPPPGSTPFTFVPGARHHIRITYTAYNLHQKLENLSSLNAQLLLFWNLVDPHTALTHATTAATTADATILHLGSSWSSDGEGGDRATLSLSPNQTALAAAVLAAAKDKPVVLVLTGGRPLAVPHLYARVDAVLASWFPGQSGGRAVADALFGVVAPVHGACGGVVG
;
A
#
# COMPACT_ATOMS: atom_id res chain seq x y z
N MET A 1 -6.72 -27.86 11.69
CA MET A 1 -5.84 -29.00 12.01
C MET A 1 -4.72 -28.40 12.84
N GLY A 2 -4.54 -28.80 14.09
CA GLY A 2 -3.49 -28.25 14.94
C GLY A 2 -2.11 -28.74 14.50
N HIS A 3 -1.15 -27.82 14.42
CA HIS A 3 0.26 -28.16 14.22
C HIS A 3 0.80 -28.78 15.51
N GLY A 4 1.58 -29.86 15.43
CA GLY A 4 2.19 -30.42 16.64
C GLY A 4 3.30 -29.52 17.19
N ASN A 5 3.58 -29.55 18.50
CA ASN A 5 4.66 -28.75 19.12
C ASN A 5 6.00 -28.86 18.38
N ARG A 6 6.32 -30.04 17.84
CA ARG A 6 7.53 -30.23 17.03
C ARG A 6 7.54 -29.35 15.79
N GLU A 7 6.45 -29.32 15.02
CA GLU A 7 6.32 -28.51 13.81
C GLU A 7 6.35 -27.01 14.16
N ILE A 8 5.67 -26.62 15.24
CA ILE A 8 5.71 -25.23 15.72
C ILE A 8 7.15 -24.81 16.05
N MET A 9 7.88 -25.61 16.82
CA MET A 9 9.24 -25.26 17.26
C MET A 9 10.29 -25.40 16.16
N GLU A 10 10.21 -26.44 15.32
CA GLU A 10 11.22 -26.75 14.30
C GLU A 10 10.96 -26.04 12.95
N GLU A 11 9.74 -25.58 12.67
CA GLU A 11 9.41 -24.94 11.38
C GLU A 11 8.90 -23.51 11.56
N LEU A 12 7.81 -23.33 12.32
CA LEU A 12 7.13 -22.02 12.40
C LEU A 12 7.92 -20.99 13.22
N LEU A 13 8.53 -21.41 14.34
CA LEU A 13 9.30 -20.54 15.23
C LEU A 13 10.78 -20.43 14.86
N MET A 14 11.28 -21.24 13.92
CA MET A 14 12.65 -21.16 13.44
C MET A 14 13.06 -19.74 12.98
N PRO A 15 12.27 -19.01 12.17
CA PRO A 15 12.63 -17.63 11.79
C PRO A 15 12.66 -16.66 12.99
N PHE A 16 11.78 -16.84 13.98
CA PHE A 16 11.79 -16.01 15.20
C PHE A 16 13.03 -16.27 16.05
N LYS A 17 13.39 -17.54 16.23
CA LYS A 17 14.64 -17.92 16.92
C LYS A 17 15.86 -17.35 16.21
N ALA A 18 15.90 -17.39 14.87
CA ALA A 18 16.99 -16.78 14.10
C ALA A 18 17.06 -15.26 14.30
N ALA A 19 15.92 -14.57 14.40
CA ALA A 19 15.89 -13.13 14.71
C ALA A 19 16.42 -12.81 16.12
N VAL A 20 16.19 -13.69 17.09
CA VAL A 20 16.79 -13.59 18.44
C VAL A 20 18.29 -13.87 18.40
N ASP A 21 18.69 -15.05 17.90
CA ASP A 21 20.08 -15.51 17.95
C ASP A 21 21.04 -14.70 17.07
N LEU A 22 20.57 -14.29 15.88
CA LEU A 22 21.42 -13.66 14.85
C LEU A 22 21.09 -12.18 14.64
N GLY A 23 19.82 -11.80 14.82
CA GLY A 23 19.33 -10.44 14.54
C GLY A 23 19.41 -9.48 15.72
N GLY A 24 19.53 -10.00 16.96
CA GLY A 24 19.55 -9.16 18.16
C GLY A 24 18.23 -8.42 18.40
N VAL A 25 17.10 -9.01 18.00
CA VAL A 25 15.77 -8.39 18.15
C VAL A 25 15.50 -8.04 19.62
N ARG A 26 14.86 -6.88 19.86
CA ARG A 26 14.55 -6.35 21.20
C ARG A 26 13.06 -6.21 21.53
N GLY A 27 12.20 -6.41 20.54
CA GLY A 27 10.75 -6.41 20.69
C GLY A 27 10.13 -7.62 20.00
N VAL A 28 9.21 -8.30 20.69
CA VAL A 28 8.40 -9.39 20.16
C VAL A 28 6.93 -9.02 20.34
N MET A 29 6.15 -9.19 19.28
CA MET A 29 4.70 -8.94 19.28
C MET A 29 3.96 -10.27 19.30
N MET A 30 3.03 -10.44 20.23
CA MET A 30 2.18 -11.62 20.30
C MET A 30 1.03 -11.48 19.31
N ALA A 31 0.85 -12.49 18.46
CA ALA A 31 -0.15 -12.48 17.38
C ALA A 31 -1.59 -12.65 17.91
N TYR A 32 -2.57 -12.30 17.07
CA TYR A 32 -4.00 -12.49 17.39
C TYR A 32 -4.44 -13.94 17.58
N ASN A 33 -3.76 -14.92 16.98
CA ASN A 33 -4.26 -16.29 16.96
C ASN A 33 -4.02 -17.04 18.28
N GLU A 34 -4.68 -18.19 18.40
CA GLU A 34 -4.41 -19.19 19.44
C GLU A 34 -3.56 -20.34 18.89
N LEU A 35 -2.89 -21.04 19.80
CA LEU A 35 -2.18 -22.29 19.56
C LEU A 35 -2.76 -23.33 20.52
N ASP A 36 -3.40 -24.36 19.99
CA ASP A 36 -4.13 -25.39 20.75
C ASP A 36 -5.05 -24.78 21.84
N ASP A 37 -5.95 -23.89 21.40
CA ASP A 37 -6.95 -23.17 22.23
C ASP A 37 -6.36 -22.21 23.27
N VAL A 38 -5.04 -21.94 23.25
CA VAL A 38 -4.39 -20.94 24.10
C VAL A 38 -4.01 -19.72 23.26
N PRO A 39 -4.56 -18.52 23.54
CA PRO A 39 -4.18 -17.31 22.82
C PRO A 39 -2.68 -17.06 22.91
N ALA A 40 -2.05 -16.62 21.82
CA ALA A 40 -0.59 -16.39 21.80
C ALA A 40 -0.16 -15.42 22.91
N HIS A 41 -1.00 -14.43 23.23
CA HIS A 41 -0.80 -13.47 24.31
C HIS A 41 -0.51 -14.12 25.68
N VAL A 42 -1.06 -15.29 25.97
CA VAL A 42 -0.90 -15.97 27.26
C VAL A 42 -0.34 -17.39 27.11
N SER A 43 0.27 -17.71 25.96
CA SER A 43 0.74 -19.06 25.66
C SER A 43 2.03 -19.42 26.41
N PRO A 44 1.99 -20.36 27.38
CA PRO A 44 3.19 -20.73 28.14
C PRO A 44 4.30 -21.28 27.25
N MET A 45 3.94 -21.96 26.15
CA MET A 45 4.91 -22.50 25.18
C MET A 45 5.71 -21.37 24.51
N LEU A 46 5.05 -20.29 24.08
CA LEU A 46 5.72 -19.18 23.41
C LEU A 46 6.64 -18.42 24.35
N TYR A 47 6.20 -18.17 25.59
CA TYR A 47 7.06 -17.53 26.59
C TYR A 47 8.23 -18.42 27.02
N GLN A 48 8.02 -19.73 27.19
CA GLN A 48 9.10 -20.67 27.48
C GLN A 48 10.12 -20.71 26.34
N ALA A 49 9.67 -20.67 25.08
CA ALA A 49 10.56 -20.61 23.93
C ALA A 49 11.46 -19.36 23.97
N LEU A 50 10.90 -18.19 24.28
CA LEU A 50 11.69 -16.97 24.44
C LEU A 50 12.71 -17.08 25.59
N GLU A 51 12.32 -17.65 26.73
CA GLU A 51 13.24 -17.89 27.85
C GLU A 51 14.37 -18.86 27.47
N ASP A 52 14.04 -19.98 26.82
CA ASP A 52 15.00 -21.00 26.39
C ASP A 52 16.00 -20.45 25.37
N TRP A 53 15.59 -19.47 24.55
CA TRP A 53 16.47 -18.77 23.61
C TRP A 53 17.29 -17.66 24.27
N GLY A 54 17.07 -17.38 25.56
CA GLY A 54 17.75 -16.31 26.28
C GLY A 54 17.31 -14.91 25.87
N TYR A 55 16.07 -14.75 25.39
CA TYR A 55 15.54 -13.46 24.96
C TYR A 55 15.43 -12.47 26.14
N ASP A 56 16.07 -11.31 25.99
CA ASP A 56 16.20 -10.27 27.01
C ASP A 56 15.44 -8.97 26.67
N GLY A 57 14.71 -8.93 25.55
CA GLY A 57 13.88 -7.79 25.12
C GLY A 57 12.50 -7.74 25.77
N PHE A 58 11.60 -6.92 25.20
CA PHE A 58 10.22 -6.76 25.67
C PHE A 58 9.19 -7.53 24.83
N VAL A 59 8.01 -7.76 25.41
CA VAL A 59 6.86 -8.39 24.74
C VAL A 59 5.69 -7.42 24.71
N MET A 60 5.05 -7.28 23.55
CA MET A 60 3.86 -6.46 23.34
C MET A 60 2.72 -7.28 22.73
N GLY A 61 1.49 -6.83 22.94
CA GLY A 61 0.34 -7.32 22.18
C GLY A 61 0.29 -6.69 20.78
N ASP A 62 -0.35 -7.38 19.85
CA ASP A 62 -0.83 -6.79 18.60
C ASP A 62 -1.96 -5.77 18.89
N ASP A 63 -2.35 -4.98 17.91
CA ASP A 63 -3.33 -3.91 18.05
C ASP A 63 -4.72 -4.40 18.51
N LEU A 64 -5.15 -3.99 19.70
CA LEU A 64 -6.34 -4.53 20.39
C LEU A 64 -6.27 -6.05 20.67
N GLY A 65 -5.11 -6.68 20.47
CA GLY A 65 -4.92 -8.12 20.53
C GLY A 65 -5.08 -8.71 21.94
N VAL A 66 -4.73 -7.95 22.98
CA VAL A 66 -4.84 -8.41 24.38
C VAL A 66 -6.32 -8.50 24.77
N SER A 67 -7.13 -7.50 24.40
CA SER A 67 -8.57 -7.46 24.69
C SER A 67 -9.38 -8.55 23.97
N MET A 68 -8.84 -9.13 22.88
CA MET A 68 -9.48 -10.25 22.18
C MET A 68 -9.67 -11.49 23.07
N MET A 69 -8.93 -11.61 24.18
CA MET A 69 -9.11 -12.68 25.16
C MET A 69 -10.51 -12.69 25.79
N GLU A 70 -11.18 -11.54 25.84
CA GLU A 70 -12.54 -11.40 26.38
C GLU A 70 -13.60 -11.85 25.36
N GLY A 71 -13.57 -11.23 24.18
CA GLY A 71 -14.65 -11.38 23.20
C GLY A 71 -14.42 -12.50 22.18
N ARG A 72 -13.19 -12.64 21.68
CA ARG A 72 -12.87 -13.51 20.55
C ARG A 72 -12.46 -14.90 20.99
N HIS A 73 -11.53 -14.99 21.95
CA HIS A 73 -11.08 -16.27 22.49
C HIS A 73 -11.93 -16.75 23.67
N GLN A 74 -12.60 -15.83 24.38
CA GLN A 74 -13.48 -16.14 25.51
C GLN A 74 -12.77 -16.88 26.66
N VAL A 75 -11.50 -16.53 26.90
CA VAL A 75 -10.66 -17.09 27.99
C VAL A 75 -10.52 -16.15 29.18
N SER A 76 -11.09 -14.94 29.08
CA SER A 76 -11.12 -13.94 30.15
C SER A 76 -12.55 -13.48 30.43
N THR A 77 -12.84 -13.23 31.70
CA THR A 77 -14.15 -12.75 32.19
C THR A 77 -14.29 -11.22 32.16
N GLY A 78 -13.23 -10.49 31.80
CA GLY A 78 -13.23 -9.04 31.62
C GLY A 78 -11.84 -8.41 31.79
N PRO A 79 -11.73 -7.07 31.73
CA PRO A 79 -10.44 -6.38 31.65
C PRO A 79 -9.45 -6.69 32.78
N ALA A 80 -9.93 -6.89 34.00
CA ALA A 80 -9.08 -7.22 35.16
C ALA A 80 -8.46 -8.62 35.06
N ASP A 81 -9.27 -9.61 34.65
CA ASP A 81 -8.82 -10.99 34.42
C ASP A 81 -7.86 -11.04 33.22
N THR A 82 -8.18 -10.32 32.15
CA THR A 82 -7.31 -10.16 30.96
C THR A 82 -5.92 -9.64 31.33
N LEU A 83 -5.84 -8.53 32.05
CA LEU A 83 -4.56 -7.93 32.42
C LEU A 83 -3.80 -8.76 33.46
N GLU A 84 -4.50 -9.45 34.38
CA GLU A 84 -3.88 -10.40 35.30
C GLU A 84 -3.18 -11.54 34.53
N GLN A 85 -3.89 -12.19 33.61
CA GLN A 85 -3.33 -13.26 32.78
C GLN A 85 -2.15 -12.75 31.92
N TRP A 86 -2.32 -11.62 31.25
CA TRP A 86 -1.30 -11.02 30.37
C TRP A 86 -0.01 -10.67 31.13
N PHE A 87 -0.11 -9.98 32.27
CA PHE A 87 1.07 -9.63 33.05
C PHE A 87 1.75 -10.85 33.66
N ASN A 88 0.98 -11.83 34.16
CA ASN A 88 1.60 -13.02 34.75
C ASN A 88 2.23 -13.96 33.70
N ALA A 89 1.76 -13.91 32.44
CA ALA A 89 2.39 -14.64 31.34
C ALA A 89 3.74 -14.05 30.90
N GLY A 90 3.96 -12.74 31.12
CA GLY A 90 5.18 -12.04 30.71
C GLY A 90 4.95 -10.88 29.73
N GLY A 91 3.69 -10.59 29.41
CA GLY A 91 3.29 -9.48 28.56
C GLY A 91 3.52 -8.12 29.21
N MET A 92 3.92 -7.12 28.41
CA MET A 92 4.43 -5.85 28.96
C MET A 92 3.73 -4.62 28.40
N ILE A 93 3.52 -4.54 27.09
CA ILE A 93 2.91 -3.37 26.42
C ILE A 93 1.58 -3.81 25.78
N GLN A 94 0.50 -3.12 26.12
CA GLN A 94 -0.80 -3.19 25.43
C GLN A 94 -0.84 -2.14 24.31
N PHE A 95 -1.62 -2.38 23.26
CA PHE A 95 -1.71 -1.48 22.12
C PHE A 95 -3.18 -1.15 21.88
N TYR A 96 -3.61 -0.03 22.46
CA TYR A 96 -4.97 0.52 22.39
C TYR A 96 -6.12 -0.37 22.93
N ASP A 97 -5.81 -1.48 23.59
CA ASP A 97 -6.76 -2.42 24.19
C ASP A 97 -7.67 -1.74 25.23
N TYR A 98 -7.09 -0.87 26.07
CA TYR A 98 -7.81 -0.16 27.14
C TYR A 98 -7.37 1.30 27.22
N SER A 99 -8.29 2.17 27.64
CA SER A 99 -7.97 3.56 27.92
C SER A 99 -6.88 3.67 29.01
N LEU A 100 -6.06 4.71 28.96
CA LEU A 100 -5.02 4.93 29.98
C LEU A 100 -5.58 4.91 31.41
N GLN A 101 -6.73 5.55 31.64
CA GLN A 101 -7.38 5.61 32.94
C GLN A 101 -7.78 4.22 33.45
N GLU A 102 -8.36 3.39 32.58
CA GLU A 102 -8.79 2.04 32.90
C GLU A 102 -7.59 1.13 33.17
N PHE A 103 -6.58 1.15 32.29
CA PHE A 103 -5.35 0.38 32.44
C PHE A 103 -4.65 0.66 33.78
N LEU A 104 -4.51 1.93 34.17
CA LEU A 104 -3.89 2.32 35.43
C LEU A 104 -4.69 1.86 36.66
N ASN A 105 -6.01 2.01 36.63
CA ASN A 105 -6.89 1.63 37.72
C ASN A 105 -6.85 0.11 37.96
N ILE A 106 -6.96 -0.68 36.88
CA ILE A 106 -6.93 -2.14 36.95
C ILE A 106 -5.55 -2.61 37.43
N THR A 107 -4.47 -2.13 36.80
CA THR A 107 -3.10 -2.52 37.17
C THR A 107 -2.82 -2.24 38.66
N SER A 108 -3.23 -1.08 39.17
CA SER A 108 -3.07 -0.72 40.59
C SER A 108 -3.87 -1.65 41.51
N SER A 109 -5.07 -2.04 41.10
CA SER A 109 -5.93 -2.98 41.84
C SER A 109 -5.30 -4.38 41.91
N LEU A 110 -4.78 -4.89 40.78
CA LEU A 110 -4.12 -6.20 40.69
C LEU A 110 -2.84 -6.29 41.54
N VAL A 111 -2.10 -5.19 41.70
CA VAL A 111 -0.97 -5.15 42.62
C VAL A 111 -1.44 -5.10 44.07
N SER A 112 -2.44 -4.28 44.35
CA SER A 112 -2.94 -4.06 45.72
C SER A 112 -3.59 -5.30 46.32
N ASN A 113 -4.26 -6.11 45.50
CA ASN A 113 -4.91 -7.36 45.93
C ASN A 113 -3.98 -8.59 45.86
N GLY A 114 -2.79 -8.45 45.27
CA GLY A 114 -1.79 -9.53 45.15
C GLY A 114 -1.96 -10.47 43.94
N SER A 115 -2.93 -10.22 43.06
CA SER A 115 -3.11 -10.96 41.79
C SER A 115 -1.89 -10.87 40.87
N VAL A 116 -1.21 -9.72 40.86
CA VAL A 116 0.05 -9.51 40.13
C VAL A 116 1.10 -8.97 41.10
N PRO A 117 2.22 -9.69 41.33
CA PRO A 117 3.29 -9.19 42.18
C PRO A 117 3.89 -7.89 41.62
N LEU A 118 4.14 -6.90 42.49
CA LEU A 118 4.82 -5.66 42.09
C LEU A 118 6.17 -5.94 41.41
N SER A 119 6.88 -6.98 41.85
CA SER A 119 8.15 -7.42 41.26
C SER A 119 8.02 -7.85 39.80
N THR A 120 6.87 -8.42 39.39
CA THR A 120 6.60 -8.79 38.00
C THR A 120 6.56 -7.55 37.11
N LEU A 121 5.76 -6.55 37.50
CA LEU A 121 5.68 -5.29 36.75
C LEU A 121 7.02 -4.54 36.73
N GLN A 122 7.75 -4.54 37.85
CA GLN A 122 9.09 -3.93 37.91
C GLN A 122 10.08 -4.63 36.97
N ALA A 123 10.00 -5.96 36.82
CA ALA A 123 10.82 -6.70 35.87
C ALA A 123 10.46 -6.35 34.42
N HIS A 124 9.17 -6.24 34.10
CA HIS A 124 8.69 -5.85 32.76
C HIS A 124 9.15 -4.44 32.40
N VAL A 125 8.93 -3.48 33.29
CA VAL A 125 9.37 -2.09 33.10
C VAL A 125 10.88 -2.02 32.93
N ARG A 126 11.65 -2.80 33.69
CA ARG A 126 13.11 -2.84 33.54
C ARG A 126 13.52 -3.26 32.12
N LYS A 127 12.91 -4.30 31.54
CA LYS A 127 13.19 -4.73 30.15
C LYS A 127 12.89 -3.63 29.13
N ILE A 128 11.73 -2.97 29.25
CA ILE A 128 11.36 -1.85 28.36
C ILE A 128 12.37 -0.70 28.48
N LEU A 129 12.72 -0.30 29.71
CA LEU A 129 13.66 0.80 29.95
C LEU A 129 15.09 0.43 29.54
N SER A 130 15.50 -0.84 29.66
CA SER A 130 16.80 -1.31 29.17
C SER A 130 16.92 -1.12 27.66
N VAL A 131 15.88 -1.46 26.88
CA VAL A 131 15.91 -1.19 25.43
C VAL A 131 16.00 0.30 25.13
N LYS A 132 15.27 1.16 25.85
CA LYS A 132 15.39 2.62 25.70
C LYS A 132 16.79 3.12 26.06
N TYR A 133 17.41 2.53 27.07
CA TYR A 133 18.77 2.86 27.49
C TYR A 133 19.80 2.44 26.44
N ASP A 134 19.71 1.23 25.91
CA ASP A 134 20.58 0.72 24.85
C ASP A 134 20.49 1.58 23.56
N LEU A 135 19.30 2.12 23.27
CA LEU A 135 19.07 3.06 22.17
C LEU A 135 19.55 4.50 22.46
N GLY A 136 20.05 4.78 23.66
CA GLY A 136 20.51 6.12 24.06
C GLY A 136 19.38 7.13 24.31
N LEU A 137 18.12 6.70 24.38
CA LEU A 137 16.95 7.59 24.46
C LEU A 137 16.83 8.34 25.81
N PHE A 138 17.61 7.98 26.82
CA PHE A 138 17.69 8.78 28.05
C PHE A 138 18.58 10.01 27.89
N ASP A 139 19.54 9.96 26.96
CA ASP A 139 20.48 11.06 26.69
C ASP A 139 20.00 11.91 25.49
N ASP A 140 19.48 11.27 24.43
CA ASP A 140 19.02 11.93 23.20
C ASP A 140 17.69 11.33 22.68
N PRO A 141 16.53 11.69 23.28
CA PRO A 141 15.24 11.09 22.97
C PRO A 141 14.56 11.60 21.68
N TYR A 142 14.99 12.73 21.13
CA TYR A 142 14.24 13.45 20.09
C TYR A 142 15.09 13.71 18.86
N ILE A 143 14.46 13.60 17.69
CA ILE A 143 15.05 14.06 16.44
C ILE A 143 14.91 15.60 16.39
N PRO A 144 15.99 16.37 16.14
CA PRO A 144 15.89 17.81 16.00
C PRO A 144 14.92 18.21 14.88
N GLU A 145 14.10 19.23 15.10
CA GLU A 145 13.12 19.74 14.12
C GLU A 145 13.76 20.22 12.80
N SER A 146 15.06 20.53 12.82
CA SER A 146 15.83 20.94 11.64
C SER A 146 16.24 19.79 10.72
N ILE A 147 16.04 18.53 11.13
CA ILE A 147 16.35 17.37 10.31
C ILE A 147 15.33 17.26 9.18
N ASP A 148 15.83 17.23 7.95
CA ASP A 148 15.04 16.92 6.76
C ASP A 148 15.05 15.39 6.51
N PRO A 149 13.95 14.67 6.77
CA PRO A 149 13.86 13.23 6.54
C PRO A 149 13.99 12.86 5.05
N GLN A 150 13.60 13.76 4.14
CA GLN A 150 13.76 13.54 2.71
C GLN A 150 15.24 13.58 2.32
N ALA A 151 16.01 14.52 2.88
CA ALA A 151 17.46 14.59 2.67
C ALA A 151 18.18 13.31 3.14
N ILE A 152 17.74 12.73 4.27
CA ILE A 152 18.29 11.45 4.77
C ILE A 152 18.01 10.32 3.75
N THR A 153 16.77 10.19 3.32
CA THR A 153 16.33 9.06 2.48
C THR A 153 16.78 9.15 1.03
N ASN A 154 17.11 10.34 0.52
CA ASN A 154 17.61 10.52 -0.85
C ASN A 154 18.83 9.66 -1.17
N SER A 155 19.73 9.47 -0.20
CA SER A 155 20.91 8.62 -0.37
C SER A 155 20.59 7.12 -0.48
N HIS A 156 19.39 6.70 -0.08
CA HIS A 156 18.95 5.31 -0.10
C HIS A 156 18.26 4.89 -1.41
N VAL A 157 17.91 5.84 -2.29
CA VAL A 157 17.22 5.55 -3.57
C VAL A 157 17.96 4.52 -4.44
N PRO A 158 19.30 4.55 -4.57
CA PRO A 158 20.01 3.50 -5.30
C PRO A 158 19.83 2.10 -4.68
N LEU A 159 19.80 2.00 -3.36
CA LEU A 159 19.61 0.73 -2.64
C LEU A 159 18.20 0.18 -2.83
N THR A 160 17.17 1.03 -2.81
CA THR A 160 15.79 0.57 -3.05
C THR A 160 15.60 0.08 -4.48
N LEU A 161 16.22 0.73 -5.47
CA LEU A 161 16.25 0.23 -6.84
C LEU A 161 16.99 -1.10 -6.96
N GLU A 162 18.17 -1.24 -6.34
CA GLU A 162 18.92 -2.51 -6.37
C GLU A 162 18.12 -3.66 -5.74
N ALA A 163 17.48 -3.42 -4.59
CA ALA A 163 16.63 -4.40 -3.92
C ALA A 163 15.44 -4.82 -4.80
N ALA A 164 14.79 -3.84 -5.44
CA ALA A 164 13.70 -4.09 -6.38
C ALA A 164 14.17 -4.91 -7.59
N GLN A 165 15.30 -4.58 -8.21
CA GLN A 165 15.85 -5.31 -9.36
C GLN A 165 16.22 -6.75 -9.00
N LYS A 166 16.81 -6.98 -7.82
CA LYS A 166 17.21 -8.31 -7.33
C LYS A 166 16.05 -9.19 -6.87
N SER A 167 14.87 -8.62 -6.61
CA SER A 167 13.69 -9.39 -6.22
C SER A 167 12.89 -9.93 -7.43
N LEU A 168 13.07 -9.36 -8.62
CA LEU A 168 12.33 -9.77 -9.82
C LEU A 168 12.74 -11.18 -10.28
N VAL A 169 11.75 -12.06 -10.46
CA VAL A 169 11.98 -13.45 -10.90
C VAL A 169 11.49 -13.64 -12.33
N LEU A 170 12.39 -14.07 -13.22
CA LEU A 170 12.00 -14.53 -14.56
C LEU A 170 11.53 -15.98 -14.48
N LEU A 171 10.23 -16.19 -14.67
CA LEU A 171 9.59 -17.51 -14.53
C LEU A 171 9.54 -18.26 -15.86
N GLN A 172 9.46 -17.56 -16.99
CA GLN A 172 9.43 -18.13 -18.32
C GLN A 172 10.00 -17.14 -19.34
N ASN A 173 10.74 -17.64 -20.34
CA ASN A 173 11.19 -16.85 -21.49
C ASN A 173 11.40 -17.74 -22.72
N HIS A 174 10.39 -17.84 -23.56
CA HIS A 174 10.43 -18.55 -24.84
C HIS A 174 10.91 -17.63 -25.96
N ASN A 175 11.55 -18.23 -26.96
CA ASN A 175 12.02 -17.56 -28.18
C ASN A 175 12.94 -16.35 -27.94
N SER A 176 13.57 -16.27 -26.76
CA SER A 176 14.35 -15.09 -26.34
C SER A 176 13.54 -13.80 -26.46
N THR A 177 12.25 -13.83 -26.09
CA THR A 177 11.36 -12.67 -26.17
C THR A 177 11.85 -11.54 -25.28
N LEU A 178 12.26 -11.86 -24.04
CA LEU A 178 12.97 -10.93 -23.17
C LEU A 178 14.49 -11.09 -23.29
N PRO A 179 15.26 -10.00 -23.21
CA PRO A 179 14.78 -8.62 -23.09
C PRO A 179 14.15 -8.10 -24.40
N LEU A 180 13.15 -7.22 -24.27
CA LEU A 180 12.63 -6.45 -25.40
C LEU A 180 13.71 -5.49 -25.86
N LYS A 181 14.00 -5.51 -27.16
CA LYS A 181 14.99 -4.66 -27.80
C LYS A 181 14.37 -4.01 -29.02
N PRO A 182 13.67 -2.87 -28.87
CA PRO A 182 12.82 -2.36 -29.94
C PRO A 182 13.54 -2.14 -31.27
N THR A 183 14.77 -1.62 -31.25
CA THR A 183 15.58 -1.43 -32.46
C THR A 183 16.00 -2.75 -33.11
N GLU A 184 16.51 -3.71 -32.35
CA GLU A 184 17.00 -5.00 -32.88
C GLU A 184 15.84 -5.89 -33.37
N GLN A 185 14.71 -5.86 -32.66
CA GLN A 185 13.51 -6.66 -32.95
C GLN A 185 12.54 -5.93 -33.90
N ASN A 186 12.85 -4.70 -34.32
CA ASN A 186 11.98 -3.85 -35.15
C ASN A 186 10.56 -3.67 -34.56
N ILE A 187 10.48 -3.52 -33.24
CA ILE A 187 9.25 -3.19 -32.51
C ILE A 187 9.08 -1.67 -32.60
N LYS A 188 8.00 -1.23 -33.23
CA LYS A 188 7.66 0.19 -33.39
C LYS A 188 6.57 0.63 -32.43
N LYS A 189 5.77 -0.31 -31.92
CA LYS A 189 4.71 -0.05 -30.96
C LYS A 189 4.63 -1.15 -29.92
N ILE A 190 4.61 -0.78 -28.64
CA ILE A 190 4.38 -1.68 -27.51
C ILE A 190 3.03 -1.34 -26.88
N ALA A 191 2.19 -2.35 -26.66
CA ALA A 191 0.99 -2.22 -25.85
C ALA A 191 1.29 -2.60 -24.41
N LEU A 192 1.07 -1.70 -23.45
CA LEU A 192 1.12 -1.98 -22.03
C LEU A 192 -0.33 -2.02 -21.49
N ILE A 193 -0.80 -3.21 -21.12
CA ILE A 193 -2.22 -3.46 -20.83
C ILE A 193 -2.37 -4.08 -19.43
N GLY A 194 -3.31 -3.56 -18.65
CA GLY A 194 -3.68 -4.13 -17.35
C GLY A 194 -3.96 -3.10 -16.26
N PRO A 195 -4.42 -3.53 -15.08
CA PRO A 195 -4.78 -2.61 -13.99
C PRO A 195 -3.59 -1.94 -13.30
N PHE A 196 -2.35 -2.33 -13.61
CA PHE A 196 -1.13 -1.85 -12.94
C PHE A 196 -0.20 -1.03 -13.86
N VAL A 197 -0.68 -0.66 -15.05
CA VAL A 197 0.15 0.00 -16.08
C VAL A 197 0.69 1.35 -15.60
N ASP A 198 -0.15 2.17 -14.98
CA ASP A 198 0.20 3.48 -14.47
C ASP A 198 -0.31 3.65 -13.04
N THR A 199 0.07 2.70 -12.20
CA THR A 199 -0.33 2.68 -10.79
C THR A 199 0.87 2.32 -9.93
N LEU A 200 1.04 3.03 -8.83
CA LEU A 200 1.95 2.67 -7.76
C LEU A 200 1.30 1.55 -6.93
N ASN A 201 2.04 0.47 -6.68
CA ASN A 201 1.53 -0.70 -5.96
C ASN A 201 2.65 -1.33 -5.13
N TYR A 202 2.75 -0.89 -3.88
CA TYR A 202 3.79 -1.30 -2.94
C TYR A 202 3.34 -2.43 -2.01
N GLY A 203 2.09 -2.84 -2.12
CA GLY A 203 1.48 -3.79 -1.20
C GLY A 203 1.00 -3.12 0.07
N ASP A 204 0.40 -3.93 0.93
CA ASP A 204 -0.12 -3.47 2.20
C ASP A 204 0.99 -2.96 3.14
N TYR A 205 0.62 -2.15 4.14
CA TYR A 205 1.52 -1.48 5.11
C TYR A 205 2.59 -0.55 4.52
N SER A 206 2.61 -0.33 3.21
CA SER A 206 3.62 0.51 2.55
C SER A 206 3.23 2.00 2.52
N GLY A 207 2.65 2.50 3.61
CA GLY A 207 2.04 3.82 3.71
C GLY A 207 0.55 3.84 3.32
N PRO A 208 -0.11 5.01 3.34
CA PRO A 208 -1.55 5.09 3.11
C PRO A 208 -1.92 4.42 1.78
N PHE A 209 -2.87 3.48 1.85
CA PHE A 209 -3.43 2.74 0.71
C PHE A 209 -2.40 2.05 -0.21
N GLY A 210 -1.19 1.71 0.27
CA GLY A 210 -0.20 0.92 -0.47
C GLY A 210 0.23 1.45 -1.85
N ALA A 211 -0.10 2.71 -2.15
CA ALA A 211 0.01 3.31 -3.47
C ALA A 211 0.38 4.81 -3.42
N SER A 212 0.81 5.28 -2.25
CA SER A 212 1.15 6.69 -2.04
C SER A 212 2.29 7.14 -2.96
N PRO A 213 2.16 8.26 -3.70
CA PRO A 213 3.27 8.82 -4.46
C PRO A 213 4.31 9.41 -3.51
N VAL A 214 5.39 8.65 -3.26
CA VAL A 214 6.57 9.13 -2.53
C VAL A 214 7.64 9.63 -3.50
N ALA A 215 8.55 10.49 -3.03
CA ALA A 215 9.63 11.01 -3.86
C ALA A 215 10.45 9.88 -4.52
N ASN A 216 10.82 10.06 -5.79
CA ASN A 216 11.56 9.08 -6.60
C ASN A 216 10.80 7.78 -6.89
N SER A 217 9.46 7.80 -6.77
CA SER A 217 8.61 6.69 -7.23
C SER A 217 8.41 6.74 -8.74
N SER A 218 8.21 5.57 -9.36
CA SER A 218 7.82 5.51 -10.77
C SER A 218 6.80 4.40 -11.01
N THR A 219 5.80 4.68 -11.82
CA THR A 219 4.93 3.65 -12.39
C THR A 219 5.66 2.94 -13.53
N LEU A 220 5.18 1.77 -13.95
CA LEU A 220 5.77 1.06 -15.08
C LEU A 220 5.66 1.89 -16.37
N GLN A 221 4.51 2.53 -16.63
CA GLN A 221 4.32 3.42 -17.77
C GLN A 221 5.35 4.55 -17.79
N GLN A 222 5.54 5.27 -16.68
CA GLN A 222 6.51 6.38 -16.60
C GLN A 222 7.94 5.90 -16.87
N ALA A 223 8.33 4.75 -16.30
CA ALA A 223 9.66 4.18 -16.48
C ALA A 223 9.89 3.70 -17.93
N MET A 224 8.88 3.05 -18.54
CA MET A 224 8.95 2.64 -19.95
C MET A 224 9.06 3.83 -20.89
N LEU A 225 8.26 4.89 -20.70
CA LEU A 225 8.37 6.12 -21.50
C LEU A 225 9.76 6.74 -21.39
N SER A 226 10.32 6.77 -20.18
CA SER A 226 11.68 7.27 -19.95
C SER A 226 12.72 6.43 -20.71
N HIS A 227 12.61 5.10 -20.69
CA HIS A 227 13.51 4.22 -21.45
C HIS A 227 13.35 4.41 -22.96
N LEU A 228 12.13 4.37 -23.48
CA LEU A 228 11.84 4.48 -24.92
C LEU A 228 12.30 5.83 -25.50
N ALA A 229 12.26 6.90 -24.72
CA ALA A 229 12.78 8.21 -25.12
C ALA A 229 14.31 8.25 -25.32
N THR A 230 15.04 7.25 -24.81
CA THR A 230 16.50 7.13 -25.01
C THR A 230 16.90 6.39 -26.28
N LEU A 231 15.93 5.78 -26.97
CA LEU A 231 16.20 4.98 -28.17
C LEU A 231 16.43 5.87 -29.40
N ASP A 232 17.40 5.49 -30.24
CA ASP A 232 17.65 6.15 -31.52
C ASP A 232 16.48 5.96 -32.52
N THR A 233 15.77 4.84 -32.40
CA THR A 233 14.59 4.54 -33.24
C THR A 233 13.32 4.72 -32.41
N PRO A 234 12.38 5.57 -32.86
CA PRO A 234 11.12 5.77 -32.13
C PRO A 234 10.34 4.47 -31.96
N CYS A 235 9.91 4.20 -30.73
CA CYS A 235 8.97 3.15 -30.38
C CYS A 235 7.84 3.76 -29.55
N GLU A 236 6.62 3.63 -30.05
CA GLU A 236 5.41 4.14 -29.41
C GLU A 236 4.97 3.24 -28.26
N LEU A 237 4.53 3.84 -27.15
CA LEU A 237 3.85 3.13 -26.06
C LEU A 237 2.36 3.46 -26.10
N VAL A 238 1.50 2.43 -26.20
CA VAL A 238 0.05 2.57 -26.06
C VAL A 238 -0.43 1.83 -24.83
N THR A 239 -1.37 2.41 -24.08
CA THR A 239 -1.87 1.86 -22.81
C THR A 239 -3.38 1.70 -22.77
N ALA A 240 -3.81 0.69 -22.02
CA ALA A 240 -5.20 0.44 -21.68
C ALA A 240 -5.29 -0.34 -20.36
N TRP A 241 -6.16 0.06 -19.44
CA TRP A 241 -6.28 -0.66 -18.16
C TRP A 241 -7.01 -1.99 -18.35
N GLY A 242 -8.09 -1.98 -19.12
CA GLY A 242 -8.85 -3.17 -19.51
C GLY A 242 -9.68 -3.82 -18.39
N ALA A 243 -9.24 -3.71 -17.13
CA ALA A 243 -9.94 -4.18 -15.93
C ALA A 243 -9.48 -3.38 -14.70
N ASN A 244 -10.28 -3.42 -13.63
CA ASN A 244 -9.88 -2.95 -12.29
C ASN A 244 -8.92 -3.95 -11.61
N GLN A 245 -8.15 -3.51 -10.61
CA GLN A 245 -7.23 -4.41 -9.87
C GLN A 245 -8.02 -5.46 -9.08
N TRP A 246 -9.25 -5.12 -8.65
CA TRP A 246 -10.17 -6.06 -8.02
C TRP A 246 -11.58 -6.00 -8.63
N LEU A 247 -12.57 -6.53 -7.91
CA LEU A 247 -13.94 -6.76 -8.40
C LEU A 247 -14.88 -5.54 -8.30
N TYR A 248 -14.34 -4.34 -8.10
CA TYR A 248 -15.08 -3.08 -8.05
C TYR A 248 -14.26 -1.94 -8.67
N ASN A 249 -14.92 -0.84 -9.00
CA ASN A 249 -14.24 0.36 -9.49
C ASN A 249 -13.46 1.02 -8.35
N GLN A 250 -12.14 1.12 -8.51
CA GLN A 250 -11.24 1.63 -7.46
C GLN A 250 -11.00 3.13 -7.54
N GLN A 251 -10.60 3.70 -6.41
CA GLN A 251 -10.06 5.06 -6.26
C GLN A 251 -8.55 5.03 -6.54
N VAL A 252 -8.14 5.01 -7.81
CA VAL A 252 -6.71 4.93 -8.16
C VAL A 252 -6.07 6.32 -8.04
N PRO A 253 -5.05 6.50 -7.19
CA PRO A 253 -4.37 7.78 -7.05
C PRO A 253 -3.81 8.26 -8.38
N ILE A 254 -3.97 9.56 -8.67
CA ILE A 254 -3.36 10.15 -9.86
C ILE A 254 -1.86 10.35 -9.57
N PRO A 255 -0.94 9.71 -10.34
CA PRO A 255 0.49 9.93 -10.15
C PRO A 255 0.86 11.40 -10.34
N GLY A 256 1.77 11.90 -9.51
CA GLY A 256 2.17 13.32 -9.50
C GLY A 256 2.67 13.84 -10.86
N TYR A 257 3.26 12.98 -11.70
CA TYR A 257 3.77 13.36 -13.01
C TYR A 257 2.67 13.69 -14.05
N HIS A 258 1.40 13.38 -13.75
CA HIS A 258 0.24 13.85 -14.51
C HIS A 258 -0.31 15.19 -14.00
N LEU A 259 0.25 15.70 -12.92
CA LEU A 259 -0.16 16.94 -12.27
C LEU A 259 0.96 17.97 -12.41
N SER A 260 0.59 19.19 -12.78
CA SER A 260 1.52 20.32 -12.82
C SER A 260 0.99 21.50 -12.01
N PRO A 261 1.86 22.20 -11.25
CA PRO A 261 1.44 23.33 -10.45
C PRO A 261 0.95 24.50 -11.32
N LEU A 262 0.14 25.39 -10.75
CA LEU A 262 -0.35 26.58 -11.45
C LEU A 262 0.80 27.47 -11.95
N ASN A 263 1.85 27.59 -11.11
CA ASN A 263 3.07 28.33 -11.40
C ASN A 263 4.29 27.47 -11.02
N GLY A 264 5.34 27.51 -11.82
CA GLY A 264 6.61 26.84 -11.53
C GLY A 264 6.76 25.46 -12.20
N SER A 265 7.66 24.65 -11.65
CA SER A 265 8.03 23.31 -12.14
C SER A 265 7.93 22.30 -11.01
N GLY A 266 7.58 21.06 -11.33
CA GLY A 266 7.46 19.97 -10.37
C GLY A 266 6.27 19.08 -10.68
N GLU A 267 6.23 17.93 -10.03
CA GLU A 267 5.12 16.97 -10.08
C GLU A 267 4.15 17.26 -8.92
N GLY A 268 2.86 17.39 -9.23
CA GLY A 268 1.83 17.73 -8.24
C GLY A 268 1.12 19.05 -8.52
N LEU A 269 0.40 19.56 -7.52
CA LEU A 269 -0.37 20.80 -7.58
C LEU A 269 0.16 21.82 -6.59
N THR A 270 -0.10 23.09 -6.84
CA THR A 270 0.21 24.16 -5.88
C THR A 270 -0.74 24.06 -4.70
N ALA A 271 -0.23 23.61 -3.55
CA ALA A 271 -0.96 23.52 -2.30
C ALA A 271 -0.81 24.81 -1.49
N THR A 272 -1.92 25.33 -0.95
CA THR A 272 -1.92 26.46 -0.01
C THR A 272 -2.70 26.06 1.23
N TYR A 273 -2.06 26.17 2.39
CA TYR A 273 -2.61 25.80 3.69
C TYR A 273 -3.02 27.03 4.49
N PHE A 274 -4.07 26.89 5.29
CA PHE A 274 -4.64 27.94 6.12
C PHE A 274 -4.88 27.39 7.53
N ALA A 275 -4.47 28.12 8.57
CA ALA A 275 -4.62 27.70 9.97
C ALA A 275 -6.06 27.85 10.51
N ASP A 276 -7.04 28.06 9.62
CA ASP A 276 -8.45 28.24 9.92
C ASP A 276 -9.30 27.50 8.87
N THR A 277 -10.58 27.32 9.14
CA THR A 277 -11.51 26.59 8.26
C THR A 277 -12.15 27.44 7.16
N ASN A 278 -11.83 28.74 7.09
CA ASN A 278 -12.47 29.73 6.23
C ASN A 278 -11.53 30.32 5.16
N PHE A 279 -10.34 29.74 4.97
CA PHE A 279 -9.36 30.17 3.97
C PHE A 279 -8.89 31.62 4.17
N SER A 280 -8.73 32.07 5.42
CA SER A 280 -8.57 33.49 5.73
C SER A 280 -7.18 34.03 5.36
N THR A 281 -6.10 33.44 5.92
CA THR A 281 -4.72 33.86 5.66
C THR A 281 -3.86 32.67 5.21
N PRO A 282 -3.23 32.72 4.01
CA PRO A 282 -2.28 31.69 3.59
C PRO A 282 -1.13 31.56 4.60
N LEU A 283 -0.86 30.34 5.04
CA LEU A 283 0.20 30.02 6.00
C LEU A 283 1.42 29.40 5.30
N VAL A 284 1.20 28.29 4.58
CA VAL A 284 2.24 27.53 3.88
C VAL A 284 1.82 27.32 2.44
N GLN A 285 2.77 27.47 1.51
CA GLN A 285 2.58 27.12 0.12
C GLN A 285 3.66 26.13 -0.33
N THR A 286 3.26 25.07 -1.00
CA THR A 286 4.16 24.01 -1.48
C THR A 286 3.63 23.40 -2.79
N VAL A 287 4.40 22.49 -3.38
CA VAL A 287 3.95 21.64 -4.48
C VAL A 287 3.91 20.20 -3.97
N GLU A 288 2.75 19.56 -4.07
CA GLU A 288 2.57 18.17 -3.63
C GLU A 288 1.46 17.48 -4.42
N THR A 289 1.44 16.16 -4.39
CA THR A 289 0.36 15.36 -4.98
C THR A 289 -0.79 15.25 -3.98
N PRO A 290 -2.08 15.50 -4.35
CA PRO A 290 -3.21 15.39 -3.43
C PRO A 290 -3.52 13.92 -3.05
N PHE A 291 -2.65 13.35 -2.23
CA PHE A 291 -2.72 12.04 -1.62
C PHE A 291 -2.13 12.17 -0.22
N LEU A 292 -2.93 12.61 0.73
CA LEU A 292 -2.44 13.11 2.02
C LEU A 292 -3.17 12.44 3.18
N ASP A 293 -2.38 12.12 4.19
CA ASP A 293 -2.83 11.75 5.53
C ASP A 293 -1.99 12.56 6.50
N TRP A 294 -2.60 13.55 7.14
CA TRP A 294 -1.87 14.43 8.05
C TRP A 294 -1.60 13.77 9.41
N GLY A 295 -2.27 12.66 9.75
CA GLY A 295 -2.07 11.94 11.00
C GLY A 295 -1.99 12.88 12.20
N LEU A 296 -0.91 12.80 12.99
CA LEU A 296 -0.61 13.75 14.07
C LEU A 296 0.36 14.88 13.66
N TYR A 297 0.84 14.87 12.41
CA TYR A 297 1.99 15.64 11.95
C TYR A 297 1.66 16.51 10.73
N PRO A 298 0.78 17.51 10.87
CA PRO A 298 0.53 18.46 9.79
C PRO A 298 1.77 19.33 9.50
N PRO A 299 1.83 20.06 8.37
CA PRO A 299 2.87 21.06 8.11
C PRO A 299 3.08 22.00 9.31
N PRO A 300 4.33 22.44 9.59
CA PRO A 300 4.62 23.32 10.71
C PRO A 300 3.71 24.56 10.75
N GLY A 301 3.14 24.83 11.92
CA GLY A 301 2.21 25.94 12.16
C GLY A 301 0.75 25.66 11.79
N LEU A 302 0.45 24.55 11.11
CA LEU A 302 -0.91 24.12 10.86
C LEU A 302 -1.42 23.34 12.09
N PRO A 303 -2.62 23.62 12.61
CA PRO A 303 -3.21 22.77 13.63
C PRO A 303 -3.52 21.40 13.01
N SER A 304 -3.44 20.35 13.81
CA SER A 304 -3.66 18.99 13.30
C SER A 304 -5.13 18.72 12.89
N ASN A 305 -6.05 19.63 13.23
CA ASN A 305 -7.43 19.71 12.74
C ASN A 305 -7.92 21.18 12.75
N ASN A 306 -9.15 21.46 12.29
CA ASN A 306 -9.67 22.84 12.14
C ASN A 306 -8.82 23.73 11.22
N PHE A 307 -8.35 23.16 10.12
CA PHE A 307 -7.60 23.86 9.07
C PHE A 307 -8.30 23.72 7.72
N SER A 308 -7.88 24.52 6.75
CA SER A 308 -8.29 24.36 5.36
C SER A 308 -7.09 24.41 4.42
N ALA A 309 -7.28 23.89 3.21
CA ALA A 309 -6.25 23.85 2.20
C ALA A 309 -6.84 23.87 0.77
N THR A 310 -6.06 24.37 -0.18
CA THR A 310 -6.40 24.33 -1.60
C THR A 310 -5.27 23.74 -2.42
N TRP A 311 -5.59 22.94 -3.44
CA TRP A 311 -4.65 22.49 -4.46
C TRP A 311 -5.10 23.00 -5.81
N GLU A 312 -4.23 23.65 -6.57
CA GLU A 312 -4.57 24.23 -7.87
C GLU A 312 -3.46 24.05 -8.89
N GLY A 313 -3.84 23.76 -10.15
CA GLY A 313 -2.91 23.48 -11.24
C GLY A 313 -3.59 22.78 -12.39
N PHE A 314 -2.88 21.86 -13.05
CA PHE A 314 -3.39 21.17 -14.22
C PHE A 314 -3.22 19.65 -14.13
N LEU A 315 -4.27 18.93 -14.52
CA LEU A 315 -4.26 17.51 -14.81
C LEU A 315 -4.02 17.31 -16.32
N THR A 316 -3.05 16.49 -16.68
CA THR A 316 -2.83 16.02 -18.05
C THR A 316 -3.23 14.56 -18.17
N VAL A 317 -4.17 14.26 -19.06
CA VAL A 317 -4.60 12.89 -19.37
C VAL A 317 -3.46 12.17 -20.11
N PRO A 318 -3.11 10.92 -19.76
CA PRO A 318 -2.02 10.21 -20.43
C PRO A 318 -2.25 10.16 -21.95
N SER A 319 -1.29 10.67 -22.71
CA SER A 319 -1.33 10.64 -24.18
C SER A 319 -1.13 9.24 -24.75
N THR A 320 -0.66 8.30 -23.93
CA THR A 320 -0.49 6.89 -24.29
C THR A 320 -1.80 6.13 -24.33
N LEU A 321 -2.90 6.65 -23.78
CA LEU A 321 -4.19 5.98 -23.86
C LEU A 321 -4.56 5.70 -25.32
N VAL A 322 -4.95 4.46 -25.60
CA VAL A 322 -5.25 4.02 -26.97
C VAL A 322 -6.44 4.75 -27.61
N ASP A 323 -7.39 5.21 -26.78
CA ASP A 323 -8.55 6.00 -27.18
C ASP A 323 -9.09 6.77 -25.96
N THR A 324 -10.15 7.56 -26.17
CA THR A 324 -10.92 8.23 -25.14
C THR A 324 -11.56 7.22 -24.18
N VAL A 325 -11.42 7.47 -22.88
CA VAL A 325 -11.96 6.60 -21.82
C VAL A 325 -13.11 7.30 -21.11
N GLU A 326 -14.28 6.67 -21.05
CA GLU A 326 -15.37 7.12 -20.18
C GLU A 326 -15.14 6.53 -18.78
N GLY A 327 -14.44 7.27 -17.93
CA GLY A 327 -14.02 6.81 -16.61
C GLY A 327 -14.72 7.55 -15.48
N PHE A 328 -14.06 7.59 -14.32
CA PHE A 328 -14.50 8.37 -13.16
C PHE A 328 -13.38 9.27 -12.65
N LEU A 329 -13.72 10.49 -12.24
CA LEU A 329 -12.82 11.44 -11.58
C LEU A 329 -13.44 11.88 -10.26
N GLY A 330 -12.65 11.96 -9.19
CA GLY A 330 -13.20 12.18 -7.86
C GLY A 330 -12.20 12.59 -6.80
N VAL A 331 -12.76 12.84 -5.61
CA VAL A 331 -12.00 13.07 -4.37
C VAL A 331 -12.54 12.18 -3.25
N ALA A 332 -11.63 11.55 -2.52
CA ALA A 332 -11.94 10.83 -1.28
C ALA A 332 -11.39 11.59 -0.08
N VAL A 333 -12.15 11.56 1.00
CA VAL A 333 -11.89 12.25 2.26
C VAL A 333 -12.38 11.42 3.45
N SER A 334 -11.75 11.63 4.59
CA SER A 334 -12.12 11.00 5.86
C SER A 334 -13.34 11.66 6.51
N ALA A 335 -13.86 11.07 7.59
CA ALA A 335 -14.92 11.71 8.38
C ALA A 335 -14.50 13.09 8.89
N ASN A 336 -15.45 13.98 9.18
CA ASN A 336 -15.22 15.35 9.67
C ASN A 336 -14.45 16.27 8.72
N THR A 337 -14.47 15.97 7.42
CA THR A 337 -13.83 16.81 6.42
C THR A 337 -14.80 17.11 5.28
N THR A 338 -14.47 18.12 4.48
CA THR A 338 -15.13 18.41 3.22
C THR A 338 -14.08 18.56 2.13
N ALA A 339 -14.44 18.20 0.90
CA ALA A 339 -13.65 18.55 -0.27
C ALA A 339 -14.54 18.89 -1.46
N THR A 340 -14.14 19.86 -2.27
CA THR A 340 -14.80 20.17 -3.54
C THR A 340 -13.76 20.18 -4.64
N LEU A 341 -13.99 19.40 -5.70
CA LEU A 341 -13.17 19.36 -6.89
C LEU A 341 -13.83 20.18 -8.00
N TYR A 342 -13.06 21.08 -8.58
CA TYR A 342 -13.39 21.89 -9.75
C TYR A 342 -12.53 21.47 -10.93
N VAL A 343 -13.14 21.37 -12.11
CA VAL A 343 -12.46 21.11 -13.38
C VAL A 343 -12.88 22.18 -14.38
N ASP A 344 -11.90 22.84 -15.00
CA ASP A 344 -12.08 23.94 -15.96
C ASP A 344 -13.02 25.04 -15.46
N GLY A 345 -12.96 25.31 -14.16
CA GLY A 345 -13.76 26.33 -13.46
C GLY A 345 -15.17 25.89 -13.05
N ALA A 346 -15.63 24.71 -13.47
CA ALA A 346 -16.91 24.14 -13.05
C ALA A 346 -16.73 23.21 -11.84
N GLN A 347 -17.65 23.25 -10.88
CA GLN A 347 -17.67 22.28 -9.79
C GLN A 347 -18.04 20.91 -10.36
N LEU A 348 -17.15 19.93 -10.19
CA LEU A 348 -17.35 18.56 -10.64
C LEU A 348 -18.01 17.71 -9.55
N ILE A 349 -17.47 17.74 -8.33
CA ILE A 349 -18.02 17.01 -7.18
C ILE A 349 -17.72 17.74 -5.86
N SER A 350 -18.60 17.57 -4.87
CA SER A 350 -18.38 18.03 -3.50
C SER A 350 -18.68 16.89 -2.52
N ALA A 351 -17.68 16.52 -1.72
CA ALA A 351 -17.80 15.61 -0.59
C ALA A 351 -18.35 16.40 0.62
N PRO A 352 -19.56 16.08 1.10
CA PRO A 352 -20.20 16.80 2.19
C PRO A 352 -19.58 16.45 3.55
N LEU A 353 -19.79 17.32 4.53
CA LEU A 353 -19.39 17.06 5.91
C LEU A 353 -20.22 15.92 6.50
N THR A 354 -19.57 14.82 6.86
CA THR A 354 -20.23 13.63 7.37
C THR A 354 -19.41 12.95 8.48
N THR A 355 -20.05 12.02 9.20
CA THR A 355 -19.42 11.22 10.26
C THR A 355 -18.70 9.98 9.74
N SER A 356 -18.69 9.78 8.41
CA SER A 356 -18.06 8.64 7.75
C SER A 356 -17.30 9.14 6.53
N GLY A 357 -16.07 8.67 6.33
CA GLY A 357 -15.34 8.97 5.10
C GLY A 357 -15.95 8.27 3.88
N ASN A 358 -15.46 8.62 2.70
CA ASN A 358 -15.77 7.93 1.45
C ASN A 358 -14.54 7.21 0.86
N PHE A 359 -13.48 7.03 1.65
CA PHE A 359 -12.39 6.12 1.30
C PHE A 359 -12.89 4.68 1.22
N LEU A 360 -12.40 3.94 0.24
CA LEU A 360 -12.51 2.49 0.24
C LEU A 360 -11.62 1.90 1.34
N SER A 361 -12.09 0.83 1.96
CA SER A 361 -11.32 0.05 2.93
C SER A 361 -10.06 -0.54 2.28
N ASN A 362 -9.09 -0.96 3.10
CA ASN A 362 -7.93 -1.72 2.66
C ASN A 362 -8.38 -2.94 1.86
N ILE A 363 -9.09 -3.86 2.50
CA ILE A 363 -9.79 -4.96 1.84
C ILE A 363 -11.28 -4.79 2.05
N GLU A 364 -12.03 -4.63 0.96
CA GLU A 364 -13.48 -4.58 1.01
C GLU A 364 -14.07 -5.98 1.27
N PRO A 365 -15.08 -6.12 2.16
CA PRO A 365 -15.69 -7.40 2.41
C PRO A 365 -16.39 -7.91 1.15
N ARG A 366 -16.55 -9.25 1.07
CA ARG A 366 -17.26 -9.89 -0.05
C ARG A 366 -18.66 -9.30 -0.27
N THR A 367 -19.35 -8.94 0.81
CA THR A 367 -20.67 -8.29 0.75
C THR A 367 -20.64 -6.95 0.01
N TYR A 368 -19.61 -6.13 0.22
CA TYR A 368 -19.42 -4.88 -0.51
C TYR A 368 -19.22 -5.15 -2.00
N THR A 369 -18.30 -6.06 -2.33
CA THR A 369 -17.98 -6.43 -3.72
C THR A 369 -19.21 -6.88 -4.50
N LEU A 370 -20.07 -7.70 -3.89
CA LEU A 370 -21.28 -8.22 -4.54
C LEU A 370 -22.28 -7.12 -4.92
N VAL A 371 -22.31 -6.02 -4.18
CA VAL A 371 -23.27 -4.92 -4.38
C VAL A 371 -22.67 -3.79 -5.23
N ASN A 372 -21.37 -3.53 -5.11
CA ASN A 372 -20.74 -2.33 -5.67
C ASN A 372 -19.86 -2.60 -6.90
N SER A 373 -19.79 -3.85 -7.39
CA SER A 373 -18.89 -4.23 -8.50
C SER A 373 -19.00 -3.41 -9.78
N THR A 374 -20.16 -2.78 -10.03
CA THR A 374 -20.43 -1.94 -11.21
C THR A 374 -20.74 -0.49 -10.87
N LEU A 375 -20.73 -0.12 -9.59
CA LEU A 375 -21.04 1.25 -9.17
C LEU A 375 -19.81 2.16 -9.33
N PRO A 376 -20.00 3.48 -9.52
CA PRO A 376 -18.90 4.44 -9.46
C PRO A 376 -18.15 4.32 -8.13
N PRO A 377 -16.82 4.55 -8.12
CA PRO A 377 -16.09 4.69 -6.86
C PRO A 377 -16.76 5.77 -5.98
N PRO A 378 -16.87 5.58 -4.66
CA PRO A 378 -17.41 6.62 -3.78
C PRO A 378 -16.65 7.95 -3.94
N GLY A 379 -17.36 9.08 -3.92
CA GLY A 379 -16.71 10.38 -4.11
C GLY A 379 -16.25 10.66 -5.55
N SER A 380 -16.86 10.03 -6.56
CA SER A 380 -16.58 10.29 -7.96
C SER A 380 -17.81 10.64 -8.79
N THR A 381 -17.56 11.15 -10.00
CA THR A 381 -18.55 11.33 -11.06
C THR A 381 -17.97 10.81 -12.39
N PRO A 382 -18.81 10.38 -13.35
CA PRO A 382 -18.35 10.08 -14.70
C PRO A 382 -17.53 11.24 -15.29
N PHE A 383 -16.45 10.91 -16.00
CA PHE A 383 -15.57 11.88 -16.63
C PHE A 383 -14.97 11.29 -17.91
N THR A 384 -14.94 12.09 -18.98
CA THR A 384 -14.39 11.69 -20.28
C THR A 384 -12.91 12.06 -20.37
N PHE A 385 -12.03 11.06 -20.40
CA PHE A 385 -10.59 11.24 -20.48
C PHE A 385 -10.12 11.16 -21.94
N VAL A 386 -9.94 12.31 -22.57
CA VAL A 386 -9.39 12.40 -23.94
C VAL A 386 -7.86 12.36 -23.88
N PRO A 387 -7.17 11.45 -24.61
CA PRO A 387 -5.72 11.30 -24.52
C PRO A 387 -4.97 12.61 -24.77
N GLY A 388 -4.06 12.98 -23.86
CA GLY A 388 -3.27 14.22 -23.95
C GLY A 388 -4.03 15.50 -23.63
N ALA A 389 -5.34 15.44 -23.34
CA ALA A 389 -6.08 16.61 -22.89
C ALA A 389 -5.52 17.15 -21.57
N ARG A 390 -5.59 18.47 -21.41
CA ARG A 390 -5.11 19.17 -20.22
C ARG A 390 -6.26 19.97 -19.64
N HIS A 391 -6.53 19.74 -18.36
CA HIS A 391 -7.62 20.36 -17.62
C HIS A 391 -7.08 21.18 -16.46
N HIS A 392 -7.61 22.37 -16.26
CA HIS A 392 -7.33 23.13 -15.05
C HIS A 392 -8.13 22.51 -13.90
N ILE A 393 -7.47 22.17 -12.80
CA ILE A 393 -8.13 21.56 -11.63
C ILE A 393 -7.86 22.36 -10.37
N ARG A 394 -8.88 22.42 -9.51
CA ARG A 394 -8.78 23.02 -8.18
C ARG A 394 -9.52 22.17 -7.16
N ILE A 395 -8.90 21.94 -6.01
CA ILE A 395 -9.51 21.29 -4.86
C ILE A 395 -9.56 22.28 -3.71
N THR A 396 -10.69 22.37 -3.02
CA THR A 396 -10.80 23.03 -1.71
C THR A 396 -11.09 21.98 -0.67
N TYR A 397 -10.42 22.02 0.48
CA TYR A 397 -10.56 21.05 1.57
C TYR A 397 -10.65 21.75 2.91
N THR A 398 -11.45 21.20 3.82
CA THR A 398 -11.52 21.66 5.21
C THR A 398 -11.59 20.46 6.14
N ALA A 399 -10.76 20.44 7.19
CA ALA A 399 -10.82 19.45 8.26
C ALA A 399 -11.39 20.09 9.54
N TYR A 400 -12.34 19.41 10.20
CA TYR A 400 -13.01 19.90 11.40
C TYR A 400 -12.74 18.99 12.62
N ASN A 401 -12.83 19.57 13.82
CA ASN A 401 -12.72 18.85 15.09
C ASN A 401 -14.09 18.72 15.79
N LEU A 402 -14.97 17.86 15.25
CA LEU A 402 -16.38 17.78 15.70
C LEU A 402 -16.69 16.61 16.63
N HIS A 403 -15.79 15.62 16.77
CA HIS A 403 -16.04 14.39 17.54
C HIS A 403 -14.87 14.01 18.45
N GLN A 404 -15.17 13.28 19.52
CA GLN A 404 -14.18 12.79 20.48
C GLN A 404 -13.30 11.70 19.84
N LYS A 405 -12.00 11.83 20.03
CA LYS A 405 -10.99 10.89 19.52
C LYS A 405 -11.02 9.60 20.37
N LEU A 406 -11.04 8.45 19.71
CA LEU A 406 -10.73 7.16 20.34
C LEU A 406 -9.28 6.80 20.00
N GLU A 407 -8.56 6.15 20.91
CA GLU A 407 -7.09 6.08 20.92
C GLU A 407 -6.45 5.31 19.74
N ASN A 408 -7.21 4.68 18.83
CA ASN A 408 -6.68 3.89 17.71
C ASN A 408 -7.07 4.39 16.29
N LEU A 409 -8.08 5.26 16.15
CA LEU A 409 -8.60 5.59 14.81
C LEU A 409 -7.83 6.75 14.18
N SER A 410 -6.82 6.51 13.32
CA SER A 410 -6.14 7.50 12.46
C SER A 410 -6.35 8.94 12.97
N SER A 411 -5.71 9.26 14.09
CA SER A 411 -6.29 9.94 15.29
C SER A 411 -7.04 11.27 15.08
N LEU A 412 -6.98 11.85 13.88
CA LEU A 412 -7.56 13.14 13.53
C LEU A 412 -8.55 13.12 12.35
N ASN A 413 -8.65 12.00 11.61
CA ASN A 413 -9.47 11.88 10.41
C ASN A 413 -9.27 13.07 9.45
N ALA A 414 -8.02 13.42 9.15
CA ALA A 414 -7.69 14.40 8.14
C ALA A 414 -6.95 13.69 7.00
N GLN A 415 -7.66 13.39 5.92
CA GLN A 415 -7.14 12.69 4.75
C GLN A 415 -7.79 13.23 3.47
N LEU A 416 -7.03 13.26 2.38
CA LEU A 416 -7.47 13.66 1.04
C LEU A 416 -6.84 12.77 -0.02
N LEU A 417 -7.63 12.35 -0.99
CA LEU A 417 -7.17 11.63 -2.18
C LEU A 417 -7.86 12.21 -3.42
N LEU A 418 -7.08 12.74 -4.36
CA LEU A 418 -7.49 12.96 -5.75
C LEU A 418 -7.25 11.66 -6.53
N PHE A 419 -8.30 11.11 -7.12
CA PHE A 419 -8.22 9.84 -7.82
C PHE A 419 -8.94 9.87 -9.16
N TRP A 420 -8.54 8.95 -10.03
CA TRP A 420 -9.27 8.60 -11.24
C TRP A 420 -9.62 7.11 -11.25
N ASN A 421 -10.44 6.72 -12.21
CA ASN A 421 -10.60 5.35 -12.64
C ASN A 421 -10.65 5.35 -14.17
N LEU A 422 -9.62 4.76 -14.80
CA LEU A 422 -9.47 4.69 -16.25
C LEU A 422 -9.96 3.36 -16.83
N VAL A 423 -10.86 2.67 -16.13
CA VAL A 423 -11.53 1.46 -16.61
C VAL A 423 -12.91 1.86 -17.12
N ASP A 424 -13.03 1.95 -18.45
CA ASP A 424 -14.31 2.26 -19.08
C ASP A 424 -15.37 1.20 -18.74
N PRO A 425 -16.54 1.57 -18.19
CA PRO A 425 -17.56 0.63 -17.75
C PRO A 425 -18.24 -0.11 -18.92
N HIS A 426 -18.02 0.32 -20.16
CA HIS A 426 -18.67 -0.21 -21.35
C HIS A 426 -17.68 -0.78 -22.36
N THR A 427 -16.51 -0.17 -22.54
CA THR A 427 -15.57 -0.50 -23.63
C THR A 427 -14.15 -0.85 -23.17
N ALA A 428 -13.90 -1.07 -21.87
CA ALA A 428 -12.55 -1.35 -21.37
C ALA A 428 -11.83 -2.51 -22.09
N LEU A 429 -12.53 -3.61 -22.38
CA LEU A 429 -11.96 -4.73 -23.15
C LEU A 429 -11.68 -4.36 -24.62
N THR A 430 -12.50 -3.48 -25.21
CA THR A 430 -12.29 -2.97 -26.57
C THR A 430 -11.03 -2.12 -26.65
N HIS A 431 -10.77 -1.25 -25.66
CA HIS A 431 -9.52 -0.49 -25.59
C HIS A 431 -8.31 -1.43 -25.48
N ALA A 432 -8.36 -2.40 -24.56
CA ALA A 432 -7.28 -3.38 -24.40
C ALA A 432 -7.01 -4.20 -25.68
N THR A 433 -8.05 -4.72 -26.33
CA THR A 433 -7.89 -5.51 -27.56
C THR A 433 -7.43 -4.67 -28.75
N THR A 434 -7.84 -3.39 -28.83
CA THR A 434 -7.34 -2.45 -29.85
C THR A 434 -5.85 -2.19 -29.67
N ALA A 435 -5.40 -1.94 -28.44
CA ALA A 435 -3.99 -1.76 -28.12
C ALA A 435 -3.17 -3.00 -28.52
N ALA A 436 -3.60 -4.20 -28.09
CA ALA A 436 -2.92 -5.46 -28.42
C ALA A 436 -2.90 -5.76 -29.93
N THR A 437 -3.98 -5.44 -30.65
CA THR A 437 -4.08 -5.70 -32.10
C THR A 437 -3.11 -4.82 -32.89
N THR A 438 -2.91 -3.56 -32.46
CA THR A 438 -2.13 -2.56 -33.20
C THR A 438 -0.64 -2.55 -32.83
N ALA A 439 -0.26 -3.05 -31.65
CA ALA A 439 1.13 -3.13 -31.22
C ALA A 439 1.91 -4.28 -31.88
N ASP A 440 3.23 -4.21 -31.88
CA ASP A 440 4.13 -5.28 -32.33
C ASP A 440 4.47 -6.26 -31.20
N ALA A 441 4.43 -5.78 -29.95
CA ALA A 441 4.58 -6.58 -28.73
C ALA A 441 3.60 -6.10 -27.65
N THR A 442 3.13 -7.02 -26.81
CA THR A 442 2.23 -6.71 -25.69
C THR A 442 2.88 -7.06 -24.36
N ILE A 443 2.85 -6.12 -23.41
CA ILE A 443 3.10 -6.37 -22.00
C ILE A 443 1.74 -6.38 -21.30
N LEU A 444 1.38 -7.55 -20.77
CA LEU A 444 0.14 -7.77 -20.03
C LEU A 444 0.50 -7.79 -18.53
N HIS A 445 0.07 -6.77 -17.79
CA HIS A 445 0.44 -6.56 -16.39
C HIS A 445 -0.75 -6.85 -15.47
N LEU A 446 -0.72 -8.01 -14.81
CA LEU A 446 -1.84 -8.56 -14.03
C LEU A 446 -1.38 -8.97 -12.63
N GLY A 447 -2.34 -9.28 -11.75
CA GLY A 447 -2.05 -9.80 -10.41
C GLY A 447 -2.91 -9.19 -9.31
N SER A 448 -2.29 -8.91 -8.17
CA SER A 448 -2.95 -8.38 -6.97
C SER A 448 -2.43 -6.98 -6.59
N SER A 449 -3.28 -6.21 -5.92
CA SER A 449 -2.96 -4.96 -5.23
C SER A 449 -2.96 -5.12 -3.71
N TRP A 450 -2.46 -4.10 -3.00
CA TRP A 450 -2.66 -3.90 -1.55
C TRP A 450 -4.11 -4.21 -1.11
N SER A 451 -5.09 -3.80 -1.92
CA SER A 451 -6.52 -3.99 -1.64
C SER A 451 -7.11 -5.38 -1.97
N SER A 452 -6.25 -6.35 -2.27
CA SER A 452 -6.66 -7.73 -2.54
C SER A 452 -5.73 -8.78 -1.91
N ASP A 453 -4.48 -8.39 -1.62
CA ASP A 453 -3.46 -9.17 -0.92
C ASP A 453 -2.89 -8.28 0.20
N GLY A 454 -3.51 -8.34 1.39
CA GLY A 454 -3.21 -7.50 2.55
C GLY A 454 -3.89 -7.99 3.84
N GLU A 455 -3.76 -7.24 4.91
CA GLU A 455 -4.35 -7.48 6.22
C GLU A 455 -5.89 -7.36 6.17
N GLY A 456 -6.56 -8.20 6.97
CA GLY A 456 -8.01 -8.13 7.18
C GLY A 456 -8.80 -9.13 6.34
N GLY A 457 -8.17 -9.87 5.42
CA GLY A 457 -8.85 -10.93 4.69
C GLY A 457 -7.95 -11.87 3.90
N ASP A 458 -8.33 -13.15 3.87
CA ASP A 458 -7.68 -14.16 3.05
C ASP A 458 -8.29 -14.24 1.65
N ARG A 459 -7.45 -14.57 0.67
CA ARG A 459 -7.94 -14.94 -0.65
C ARG A 459 -8.40 -16.40 -0.68
N ALA A 460 -9.67 -16.58 -1.02
CA ALA A 460 -10.26 -17.91 -1.20
C ALA A 460 -9.70 -18.70 -2.39
N THR A 461 -8.98 -18.06 -3.32
CA THR A 461 -8.42 -18.71 -4.51
C THR A 461 -7.03 -18.16 -4.84
N LEU A 462 -6.20 -19.03 -5.44
CA LEU A 462 -4.86 -18.66 -5.91
C LEU A 462 -4.86 -18.03 -7.31
N SER A 463 -6.00 -17.99 -8.00
CA SER A 463 -6.13 -17.49 -9.38
C SER A 463 -6.05 -15.95 -9.47
N LEU A 464 -6.07 -15.41 -10.69
CA LEU A 464 -6.41 -13.99 -10.91
C LEU A 464 -7.88 -13.73 -10.58
N SER A 465 -8.23 -12.46 -10.39
CA SER A 465 -9.64 -12.06 -10.32
C SER A 465 -10.35 -12.38 -11.66
N PRO A 466 -11.65 -12.70 -11.64
CA PRO A 466 -12.43 -12.98 -12.84
C PRO A 466 -12.34 -11.93 -13.95
N ASN A 467 -12.34 -10.63 -13.60
CA ASN A 467 -12.21 -9.53 -14.57
C ASN A 467 -10.83 -9.49 -15.25
N GLN A 468 -9.76 -9.70 -14.49
CA GLN A 468 -8.41 -9.81 -15.05
C GLN A 468 -8.23 -11.08 -15.89
N THR A 469 -8.89 -12.19 -15.51
CA THR A 469 -8.91 -13.43 -16.31
C THR A 469 -9.58 -13.21 -17.67
N ALA A 470 -10.72 -12.49 -17.69
CA ALA A 470 -11.41 -12.13 -18.93
C ALA A 470 -10.57 -11.19 -19.81
N LEU A 471 -9.91 -10.20 -19.19
CA LEU A 471 -8.97 -9.31 -19.87
C LEU A 471 -7.84 -10.10 -20.54
N ALA A 472 -7.18 -10.99 -19.80
CA ALA A 472 -6.09 -11.80 -20.31
C ALA A 472 -6.53 -12.64 -21.52
N ALA A 473 -7.69 -13.30 -21.43
CA ALA A 473 -8.21 -14.10 -22.53
C ALA A 473 -8.46 -13.27 -23.80
N ALA A 474 -9.03 -12.06 -23.66
CA ALA A 474 -9.31 -11.15 -24.76
C ALA A 474 -8.02 -10.61 -25.40
N VAL A 475 -7.06 -10.16 -24.58
CA VAL A 475 -5.76 -9.65 -25.05
C VAL A 475 -4.97 -10.72 -25.79
N LEU A 476 -4.88 -11.94 -25.24
CA LEU A 476 -4.18 -13.04 -25.91
C LEU A 476 -4.85 -13.46 -27.23
N ALA A 477 -6.17 -13.33 -27.34
CA ALA A 477 -6.87 -13.57 -28.62
C ALA A 477 -6.58 -12.46 -29.65
N ALA A 478 -6.49 -11.20 -29.21
CA ALA A 478 -6.22 -10.04 -30.05
C ALA A 478 -4.75 -9.97 -30.53
N ALA A 479 -3.79 -10.34 -29.66
CA ALA A 479 -2.36 -10.36 -29.98
C ALA A 479 -2.00 -11.42 -31.04
N LYS A 480 -2.76 -12.53 -31.13
CA LYS A 480 -2.53 -13.65 -32.05
C LYS A 480 -1.12 -14.23 -31.87
N ASP A 481 -0.27 -14.14 -32.90
CA ASP A 481 1.09 -14.68 -32.93
C ASP A 481 2.15 -13.64 -32.51
N LYS A 482 1.73 -12.44 -32.08
CA LYS A 482 2.63 -11.38 -31.61
C LYS A 482 3.10 -11.69 -30.19
N PRO A 483 4.36 -11.34 -29.84
CA PRO A 483 4.91 -11.64 -28.53
C PRO A 483 4.10 -10.99 -27.40
N VAL A 484 3.77 -11.81 -26.39
CA VAL A 484 3.11 -11.36 -25.15
C VAL A 484 4.00 -11.65 -23.94
N VAL A 485 4.38 -10.61 -23.21
CA VAL A 485 5.09 -10.68 -21.94
C VAL A 485 4.08 -10.48 -20.81
N LEU A 486 3.97 -11.45 -19.91
CA LEU A 486 3.15 -11.35 -18.71
C LEU A 486 3.97 -10.84 -17.53
N VAL A 487 3.60 -9.70 -16.96
CA VAL A 487 4.13 -9.23 -15.68
C VAL A 487 3.12 -9.57 -14.59
N LEU A 488 3.53 -10.37 -13.61
CA LEU A 488 2.71 -10.77 -12.46
C LEU A 488 3.14 -10.01 -11.21
N THR A 489 2.23 -9.22 -10.66
CA THR A 489 2.41 -8.44 -9.42
C THR A 489 1.58 -9.04 -8.28
N GLY A 490 2.10 -9.00 -7.04
CA GLY A 490 1.37 -9.48 -5.87
C GLY A 490 2.29 -10.06 -4.78
N GLY A 491 1.75 -10.21 -3.57
CA GLY A 491 2.52 -10.68 -2.41
C GLY A 491 2.63 -12.20 -2.28
N ARG A 492 2.05 -12.97 -3.21
CA ARG A 492 1.90 -14.43 -3.11
C ARG A 492 1.92 -15.11 -4.47
N PRO A 493 2.06 -16.46 -4.53
CA PRO A 493 1.94 -17.21 -5.77
C PRO A 493 0.56 -17.08 -6.43
N LEU A 494 0.54 -16.88 -7.76
CA LEU A 494 -0.66 -16.86 -8.60
C LEU A 494 -0.75 -18.11 -9.49
N ALA A 495 -1.83 -18.88 -9.34
CA ALA A 495 -2.07 -20.11 -10.09
C ALA A 495 -2.75 -19.80 -11.45
N VAL A 496 -1.95 -19.54 -12.48
CA VAL A 496 -2.44 -19.20 -13.84
C VAL A 496 -1.82 -20.04 -14.97
N PRO A 497 -1.83 -21.39 -14.89
CA PRO A 497 -1.16 -22.26 -15.86
C PRO A 497 -1.65 -22.06 -17.31
N HIS A 498 -2.92 -21.67 -17.48
CA HIS A 498 -3.51 -21.38 -18.79
C HIS A 498 -2.90 -20.14 -19.48
N LEU A 499 -2.33 -19.20 -18.71
CA LEU A 499 -1.61 -18.05 -19.27
C LEU A 499 -0.18 -18.43 -19.65
N TYR A 500 0.53 -19.19 -18.81
CA TYR A 500 1.89 -19.65 -19.08
C TYR A 500 1.99 -20.38 -20.43
N ALA A 501 1.00 -21.19 -20.76
CA ALA A 501 0.97 -21.92 -22.04
C ALA A 501 0.78 -21.03 -23.30
N ARG A 502 0.46 -19.75 -23.14
CA ARG A 502 0.07 -18.84 -24.23
C ARG A 502 0.91 -17.56 -24.32
N VAL A 503 1.73 -17.27 -23.32
CA VAL A 503 2.60 -16.09 -23.27
C VAL A 503 4.03 -16.49 -23.56
N ASP A 504 4.80 -15.59 -24.14
CA ASP A 504 6.18 -15.86 -24.51
C ASP A 504 7.13 -15.67 -23.33
N ALA A 505 6.84 -14.75 -22.42
CA ALA A 505 7.63 -14.58 -21.20
C ALA A 505 6.77 -14.26 -19.98
N VAL A 506 7.25 -14.61 -18.80
CA VAL A 506 6.60 -14.32 -17.51
C VAL A 506 7.62 -13.75 -16.53
N LEU A 507 7.37 -12.56 -16.03
CA LEU A 507 8.15 -11.88 -15.00
C LEU A 507 7.30 -11.70 -13.74
N ALA A 508 7.73 -12.26 -12.61
CA ALA A 508 7.14 -11.96 -11.32
C ALA A 508 7.82 -10.74 -10.70
N SER A 509 7.03 -9.69 -10.44
CA SER A 509 7.51 -8.43 -9.90
C SER A 509 7.33 -8.26 -8.40
N TRP A 510 6.53 -9.14 -7.78
CA TRP A 510 6.08 -8.99 -6.38
C TRP A 510 5.43 -7.63 -6.13
N PHE A 511 5.65 -7.04 -4.95
CA PHE A 511 5.50 -5.61 -4.67
C PHE A 511 6.88 -4.95 -4.60
N PRO A 512 7.39 -4.37 -5.71
CA PRO A 512 8.81 -4.00 -5.81
C PRO A 512 9.15 -2.61 -5.24
N GLY A 513 8.28 -2.02 -4.40
CA GLY A 513 8.50 -0.74 -3.73
C GLY A 513 8.56 0.48 -4.67
N GLN A 514 9.04 1.62 -4.15
CA GLN A 514 9.03 2.93 -4.84
C GLN A 514 9.72 2.92 -6.21
N SER A 515 10.84 2.21 -6.33
CA SER A 515 11.62 2.10 -7.58
C SER A 515 11.14 0.95 -8.46
N GLY A 516 9.98 0.36 -8.14
CA GLY A 516 9.45 -0.83 -8.77
C GLY A 516 9.15 -0.68 -10.25
N GLY A 517 8.53 0.44 -10.68
CA GLY A 517 8.28 0.70 -12.09
C GLY A 517 9.57 0.71 -12.92
N ARG A 518 10.61 1.40 -12.41
CA ARG A 518 11.95 1.40 -13.00
C ARG A 518 12.59 0.02 -13.01
N ALA A 519 12.58 -0.72 -11.90
CA ALA A 519 13.16 -2.05 -11.83
C ALA A 519 12.53 -3.02 -12.85
N VAL A 520 11.20 -3.00 -12.96
CA VAL A 520 10.47 -3.82 -13.93
C VAL A 520 10.81 -3.40 -15.36
N ALA A 521 10.84 -2.11 -15.67
CA ALA A 521 11.27 -1.63 -16.98
C ALA A 521 12.72 -2.03 -17.31
N ASP A 522 13.64 -1.91 -16.36
CA ASP A 522 15.04 -2.31 -16.51
C ASP A 522 15.17 -3.80 -16.85
N ALA A 523 14.37 -4.66 -16.22
CA ALA A 523 14.34 -6.09 -16.53
C ALA A 523 13.71 -6.38 -17.91
N LEU A 524 12.61 -5.70 -18.25
CA LEU A 524 11.94 -5.85 -19.54
C LEU A 524 12.84 -5.47 -20.72
N PHE A 525 13.66 -4.42 -20.58
CA PHE A 525 14.57 -3.94 -21.62
C PHE A 525 16.02 -4.44 -21.48
N GLY A 526 16.30 -5.30 -20.49
CA GLY A 526 17.61 -5.93 -20.32
C GLY A 526 18.72 -5.02 -19.80
N VAL A 527 18.36 -3.91 -19.14
CA VAL A 527 19.29 -3.07 -18.36
C VAL A 527 19.82 -3.87 -17.16
N VAL A 528 18.98 -4.74 -16.59
CA VAL A 528 19.36 -5.70 -15.55
C VAL A 528 18.84 -7.09 -15.92
N ALA A 529 19.61 -8.12 -15.56
CA ALA A 529 19.14 -9.49 -15.65
C ALA A 529 18.31 -9.84 -14.39
N PRO A 530 17.04 -10.24 -14.52
CA PRO A 530 16.26 -10.74 -13.38
C PRO A 530 16.84 -12.05 -12.84
N VAL A 531 16.54 -12.37 -11.58
CA VAL A 531 16.99 -13.64 -10.99
C VAL A 531 16.25 -14.82 -11.63
N HIS A 532 16.97 -15.93 -11.81
CA HIS A 532 16.40 -17.18 -12.33
C HIS A 532 15.95 -18.07 -11.17
N GLY A 533 14.65 -18.41 -11.13
CA GLY A 533 14.06 -19.31 -10.14
C GLY A 533 13.61 -18.62 -8.84
N ALA A 534 12.51 -19.09 -8.24
CA ALA A 534 11.94 -18.59 -6.98
C ALA A 534 12.78 -18.95 -5.73
N CYS A 535 13.80 -19.78 -5.90
CA CYS A 535 14.84 -20.07 -4.93
C CYS A 535 16.17 -19.94 -5.67
N GLY A 536 17.15 -19.26 -5.08
CA GLY A 536 18.47 -18.98 -5.66
C GLY A 536 19.30 -20.21 -6.03
N GLY A 537 18.87 -20.94 -7.05
CA GLY A 537 19.66 -21.89 -7.78
C GLY A 537 20.26 -21.17 -8.98
N VAL A 538 21.50 -20.70 -8.84
CA VAL A 538 22.35 -20.42 -9.99
C VAL A 538 22.42 -21.71 -10.81
N VAL A 539 21.79 -21.73 -11.98
CA VAL A 539 22.00 -22.80 -12.94
C VAL A 539 22.45 -22.18 -14.25
N GLY A 540 23.77 -22.27 -14.47
CA GLY A 540 24.43 -22.40 -15.78
C GLY A 540 24.46 -21.18 -16.67
#